data_AF-A0A392NW73-F1
#
_entry.id   AF-A0A392NW73-F1
#
_cell.length_a   1.000
_cell.length_b   1.000
_cell.length_c   1.000
_cell.angle_alpha   90.00
_cell.angle_beta   90.00
_cell.angle_gamma   90.00
#
_symmetry.space_group_name_H-M   'P 1'
#
loop_
_entity.id
_entity.type
_entity.pdbx_description
1 polymer ?
#
loop_
_entity_poly.entity_id
_entity_poly.type
_entity_poly.pdbx_seq_one_letter_code
_entity_poly.pdbx_strand_id
1 'polypeptide(L)'
;EGWCEVAKKFPLLEEVGISHGFECKKSLEVIGQSCPLLKSLTLYGMPYGITWNDDAFVIANTMPGLRHLDIHGNRLTNVGLLAILDGCPLLESLDIKGCDNLDITESLWQRLNSQIKDLLIRKDCPNSYNNVQLEFAYEDSSDDSYSYLEYVKKLDDDDDEEEEEEEEEEVEVEEEEFGQS
;
A
#
# COMPACT_ATOMS: atom_id res chain seq x y z
N GLU A 1 -7.19 17.69 25.05
CA GLU A 1 -8.04 17.03 26.07
C GLU A 1 -9.54 16.99 25.73
N GLY A 2 -10.11 18.01 25.09
CA GLY A 2 -11.57 18.08 24.88
C GLY A 2 -12.22 16.87 24.20
N TRP A 3 -11.58 16.29 23.18
CA TRP A 3 -12.18 15.17 22.44
C TRP A 3 -12.28 13.85 23.21
N CYS A 4 -11.31 13.53 24.05
CA CYS A 4 -11.38 12.33 24.90
C CYS A 4 -12.59 12.40 25.85
N GLU A 5 -12.86 13.58 26.41
CA GLU A 5 -14.00 13.79 27.30
C GLU A 5 -15.34 13.82 26.57
N VAL A 6 -15.34 14.24 25.30
CA VAL A 6 -16.51 14.15 24.43
C VAL A 6 -16.81 12.69 24.11
N ALA A 7 -15.85 11.90 23.66
CA ALA A 7 -16.05 10.49 23.28
C ALA A 7 -16.70 9.66 24.39
N LYS A 8 -16.25 9.85 25.65
CA LYS A 8 -16.82 9.18 26.83
C LYS A 8 -18.32 9.46 27.07
N LYS A 9 -18.86 10.55 26.53
CA LYS A 9 -20.27 10.94 26.68
C LYS A 9 -21.18 10.35 25.60
N PHE A 10 -20.63 9.70 24.57
CA PHE A 10 -21.39 9.14 23.46
C PHE A 10 -21.16 7.63 23.30
N PRO A 11 -21.53 6.79 24.28
CA PRO A 11 -21.34 5.33 24.20
C PRO A 11 -22.17 4.66 23.10
N LEU A 12 -23.16 5.38 22.55
CA LEU A 12 -24.02 4.92 21.46
C LEU A 12 -23.55 5.41 20.08
N LEU A 13 -22.37 6.03 19.98
CA LEU A 13 -21.84 6.52 18.71
C LEU A 13 -21.54 5.35 17.78
N GLU A 14 -22.14 5.37 16.58
CA GLU A 14 -21.93 4.33 15.56
C GLU A 14 -20.95 4.77 14.46
N GLU A 15 -20.77 6.07 14.26
CA GLU A 15 -19.96 6.61 13.17
C GLU A 15 -19.10 7.79 13.64
N VAL A 16 -17.84 7.81 13.23
CA VAL A 16 -16.93 8.92 13.52
C VAL A 16 -15.97 9.18 12.37
N GLY A 17 -15.84 10.45 12.01
CA GLY A 17 -14.82 10.92 11.07
C GLY A 17 -13.80 11.79 11.80
N ILE A 18 -12.52 11.52 11.59
CA ILE A 18 -11.41 12.26 12.19
C ILE A 18 -10.53 12.78 11.05
N SER A 19 -10.52 14.11 10.88
CA SER A 19 -9.69 14.79 9.89
C SER A 19 -8.50 15.51 10.53
N HIS A 20 -7.59 15.97 9.67
CA HIS A 20 -6.32 16.63 9.99
C HIS A 20 -6.38 17.49 11.27
N GLY A 21 -5.44 17.24 12.20
CA GLY A 21 -5.32 17.96 13.49
C GLY A 21 -5.48 17.07 14.72
N PHE A 22 -5.72 15.77 14.54
CA PHE A 22 -5.85 14.80 15.64
C PHE A 22 -4.54 14.05 15.89
N GLU A 23 -3.55 14.75 16.44
CA GLU A 23 -2.19 14.22 16.69
C GLU A 23 -2.09 13.19 17.82
N CYS A 24 -3.20 12.61 18.30
CA CYS A 24 -3.12 11.77 19.50
C CYS A 24 -3.73 10.39 19.29
N LYS A 25 -2.85 9.40 19.12
CA LYS A 25 -3.10 7.96 19.33
C LYS A 25 -4.04 7.71 20.52
N LYS A 26 -3.82 8.46 21.61
CA LYS A 26 -4.62 8.41 22.84
C LYS A 26 -6.09 8.77 22.61
N SER A 27 -6.39 9.71 21.74
CA SER A 27 -7.78 10.09 21.44
C SER A 27 -8.48 9.00 20.63
N LEU A 28 -7.80 8.41 19.65
CA LEU A 28 -8.33 7.28 18.88
C LEU A 28 -8.58 6.06 19.79
N GLU A 29 -7.66 5.80 20.71
CA GLU A 29 -7.78 4.74 21.71
C GLU A 29 -8.98 4.97 22.64
N VAL A 30 -9.15 6.20 23.14
CA VAL A 30 -10.31 6.56 23.97
C VAL A 30 -11.62 6.41 23.20
N ILE A 31 -11.65 6.75 21.90
CA ILE A 31 -12.84 6.56 21.06
C ILE A 31 -13.17 5.07 20.96
N GLY A 32 -12.20 4.22 20.60
CA GLY A 32 -12.44 2.78 20.48
C GLY A 32 -12.89 2.15 21.79
N GLN A 33 -12.33 2.58 22.92
CA GLN A 33 -12.72 2.10 24.25
C GLN A 33 -14.08 2.63 24.73
N SER A 34 -14.46 3.85 24.34
CA SER A 34 -15.68 4.51 24.85
C SER A 34 -16.91 4.27 23.99
N CYS A 35 -16.74 3.90 22.71
CA CYS A 35 -17.81 3.75 21.74
C CYS A 35 -17.90 2.29 21.25
N PRO A 36 -18.42 1.35 22.07
CA PRO A 36 -18.45 -0.07 21.72
C PRO A 36 -19.39 -0.41 20.56
N LEU A 37 -20.28 0.51 20.16
CA LEU A 37 -21.19 0.37 19.03
C LEU A 37 -20.64 0.99 17.74
N LEU A 38 -19.39 1.44 17.73
CA LEU A 38 -18.78 2.06 16.56
C LEU A 38 -18.69 1.05 15.40
N LYS A 39 -19.31 1.40 14.27
CA LYS A 39 -19.38 0.62 13.04
C LYS A 39 -18.60 1.26 11.91
N SER A 40 -18.51 2.59 11.87
CA SER A 40 -17.88 3.33 10.78
C SER A 40 -16.82 4.29 11.31
N LEU A 41 -15.61 4.20 10.76
CA LEU A 41 -14.50 5.09 11.09
C LEU A 41 -13.87 5.64 9.81
N THR A 42 -13.73 6.96 9.72
CA THR A 42 -12.92 7.61 8.69
C THR A 42 -11.74 8.32 9.33
N LEU A 43 -10.54 8.04 8.85
CA LEU A 43 -9.29 8.67 9.27
C LEU A 43 -8.58 9.32 8.07
N TYR A 44 -8.29 10.61 8.19
CA TYR A 44 -7.41 11.29 7.26
C TYR A 44 -6.02 11.43 7.89
N GLY A 45 -5.14 10.51 7.49
CA GLY A 45 -3.73 10.50 7.86
C GLY A 45 -2.98 11.73 7.35
N MET A 46 -1.85 11.99 8.01
CA MET A 46 -0.89 13.00 7.57
C MET A 46 0.18 12.32 6.73
N PRO A 47 0.36 12.71 5.45
CA PRO A 47 1.34 12.08 4.56
C PRO A 47 2.79 12.22 5.06
N TYR A 48 3.06 13.19 5.95
CA TYR A 48 4.38 13.46 6.50
C TYR A 48 4.55 13.05 7.98
N GLY A 49 3.64 12.23 8.52
CA GLY A 49 3.77 11.70 9.88
C GLY A 49 5.00 10.81 10.09
N ILE A 50 5.55 10.79 11.30
CA ILE A 50 6.70 9.93 11.65
C ILE A 50 6.29 8.52 12.09
N THR A 51 5.02 8.30 12.43
CA THR A 51 4.49 7.04 12.97
C THR A 51 3.94 6.15 11.85
N TRP A 52 4.22 4.85 11.96
CA TRP A 52 3.76 3.82 11.02
C TRP A 52 2.82 2.88 11.77
N ASN A 53 1.69 2.52 11.16
CA ASN A 53 0.73 1.53 11.68
C ASN A 53 0.12 1.81 13.08
N ASP A 54 0.49 2.89 13.76
CA ASP A 54 0.01 3.16 15.13
C ASP A 54 -1.51 3.22 15.21
N ASP A 55 -2.14 3.91 14.25
CA ASP A 55 -3.60 3.98 14.17
C ASP A 55 -4.21 2.61 13.90
N ALA A 56 -3.58 1.83 13.01
CA ALA A 56 -4.01 0.48 12.67
C ALA A 56 -4.00 -0.45 13.90
N PHE A 57 -2.95 -0.38 14.73
CA PHE A 57 -2.87 -1.15 15.96
C PHE A 57 -3.91 -0.72 16.99
N VAL A 58 -4.21 0.58 17.09
CA VAL A 58 -5.28 1.04 17.98
C VAL A 58 -6.64 0.54 17.52
N ILE A 59 -6.94 0.67 16.22
CA ILE A 59 -8.19 0.18 15.62
C ILE A 59 -8.34 -1.31 15.89
N ALA A 60 -7.34 -2.10 15.54
CA ALA A 60 -7.33 -3.55 15.71
C ALA A 60 -7.61 -3.98 17.16
N ASN A 61 -7.06 -3.25 18.14
CA ASN A 61 -7.17 -3.62 19.55
C ASN A 61 -8.45 -3.11 20.23
N THR A 62 -9.07 -2.04 19.71
CA THR A 62 -10.15 -1.34 20.44
C THR A 62 -11.48 -1.33 19.72
N MET A 63 -11.53 -1.69 18.43
CA MET A 63 -12.73 -1.55 17.59
C MET A 63 -13.14 -2.86 16.89
N PRO A 64 -13.29 -3.99 17.61
CA PRO A 64 -13.59 -5.28 16.97
C PRO A 64 -14.97 -5.34 16.29
N GLY A 65 -15.86 -4.39 16.59
CA GLY A 65 -17.19 -4.26 16.00
C GLY A 65 -17.25 -3.47 14.68
N LEU A 66 -16.11 -2.95 14.21
CA LEU A 66 -16.05 -2.07 13.05
C LEU A 66 -16.45 -2.81 11.76
N ARG A 67 -17.23 -2.14 10.91
CA ARG A 67 -17.76 -2.65 9.63
C ARG A 67 -17.29 -1.84 8.42
N HIS A 68 -17.06 -0.55 8.60
CA HIS A 68 -16.60 0.35 7.55
C HIS A 68 -15.38 1.12 8.05
N LEU A 69 -14.28 1.02 7.31
CA LEU A 69 -13.05 1.71 7.62
C LEU A 69 -12.55 2.45 6.39
N ASP A 70 -12.30 3.74 6.57
CA ASP A 70 -11.69 4.58 5.56
C ASP A 70 -10.42 5.20 6.13
N ILE A 71 -9.27 4.93 5.52
CA ILE A 71 -7.95 5.44 5.91
C ILE A 71 -7.28 6.09 4.69
N HIS A 72 -7.28 7.42 4.67
CA HIS A 72 -6.64 8.20 3.60
C HIS A 72 -5.25 8.69 4.01
N GLY A 73 -4.27 8.62 3.10
CA GLY A 73 -2.98 9.31 3.27
C GLY A 73 -2.18 8.89 4.52
N ASN A 74 -2.39 7.66 5.01
CA ASN A 74 -1.71 7.11 6.18
C ASN A 74 -0.45 6.34 5.75
N ARG A 75 0.55 6.27 6.64
CA ARG A 75 1.74 5.42 6.45
C ARG A 75 1.46 3.97 6.84
N LEU A 76 0.36 3.44 6.32
CA LEU A 76 -0.10 2.08 6.54
C LEU A 76 0.75 1.12 5.71
N THR A 77 1.23 0.04 6.34
CA THR A 77 1.90 -1.07 5.66
C THR A 77 1.11 -2.36 5.79
N ASN A 78 1.56 -3.41 5.11
CA ASN A 78 0.97 -4.75 5.18
C ASN A 78 0.82 -5.24 6.63
N VAL A 79 1.77 -4.90 7.52
CA VAL A 79 1.69 -5.28 8.94
C VAL A 79 0.50 -4.63 9.64
N GLY A 80 0.31 -3.32 9.44
CA GLY A 80 -0.84 -2.61 10.02
C GLY A 80 -2.16 -3.08 9.41
N LEU A 81 -2.20 -3.29 8.10
CA LEU A 81 -3.39 -3.78 7.42
C LEU A 81 -3.80 -5.18 7.90
N LEU A 82 -2.85 -6.10 8.04
CA LEU A 82 -3.11 -7.43 8.60
C LEU A 82 -3.62 -7.34 10.05
N ALA A 83 -3.04 -6.46 10.87
CA ALA A 83 -3.52 -6.23 12.22
C ALA A 83 -4.99 -5.76 12.24
N ILE A 84 -5.39 -4.85 11.34
CA ILE A 84 -6.78 -4.44 11.18
C ILE A 84 -7.66 -5.63 10.80
N LEU A 85 -7.25 -6.43 9.80
CA LEU A 85 -8.03 -7.57 9.33
C LEU A 85 -8.20 -8.65 10.42
N ASP A 86 -7.21 -8.83 11.29
CA ASP A 86 -7.28 -9.77 12.40
C ASP A 86 -8.08 -9.21 13.60
N GLY A 87 -7.96 -7.92 13.88
CA GLY A 87 -8.63 -7.25 15.01
C GLY A 87 -10.08 -6.85 14.73
N CYS A 88 -10.45 -6.64 13.47
CA CYS A 88 -11.79 -6.21 13.04
C CYS A 88 -12.47 -7.30 12.18
N PRO A 89 -12.91 -8.42 12.79
CA PRO A 89 -13.45 -9.56 12.05
C PRO A 89 -14.79 -9.27 11.35
N LEU A 90 -15.48 -8.18 11.72
CA LEU A 90 -16.74 -7.76 11.13
C LEU A 90 -16.57 -6.71 10.03
N LEU A 91 -15.34 -6.39 9.63
CA LEU A 91 -15.05 -5.37 8.63
C LEU A 91 -15.55 -5.83 7.25
N GLU A 92 -16.44 -5.04 6.64
CA GLU A 92 -17.08 -5.34 5.35
C GLU A 92 -16.62 -4.38 4.25
N SER A 93 -16.28 -3.14 4.61
CA SER A 93 -15.82 -2.12 3.69
C SER A 93 -14.51 -1.51 4.14
N LEU A 94 -13.57 -1.39 3.21
CA LEU A 94 -12.25 -0.84 3.44
C LEU A 94 -11.84 0.08 2.30
N ASP A 95 -11.65 1.36 2.59
CA ASP A 95 -10.98 2.32 1.71
C ASP A 95 -9.60 2.66 2.30
N ILE A 96 -8.55 2.43 1.52
CA ILE A 96 -7.15 2.67 1.87
C ILE A 96 -6.45 3.51 0.78
N LYS A 97 -7.21 4.34 0.06
CA LYS A 97 -6.64 5.25 -0.94
C LYS A 97 -5.55 6.15 -0.36
N GLY A 98 -4.45 6.28 -1.09
CA GLY A 98 -3.30 7.07 -0.67
C GLY A 98 -2.47 6.44 0.46
N CYS A 99 -2.73 5.17 0.81
CA CYS A 99 -1.82 4.36 1.62
C CYS A 99 -0.73 3.76 0.72
N ASP A 100 0.26 4.59 0.38
CA ASP A 100 1.24 4.27 -0.67
C ASP A 100 2.33 3.26 -0.25
N ASN A 101 2.35 2.82 1.01
CA ASN A 101 3.37 1.90 1.56
C ASN A 101 2.89 0.44 1.60
N LEU A 102 1.81 0.12 0.89
CA LEU A 102 1.23 -1.21 0.79
C LEU A 102 1.82 -1.98 -0.40
N ASP A 103 2.18 -3.23 -0.15
CA ASP A 103 2.57 -4.19 -1.18
C ASP A 103 1.49 -5.27 -1.26
N ILE A 104 0.60 -5.16 -2.25
CA ILE A 104 -0.56 -6.05 -2.40
C ILE A 104 -0.10 -7.37 -3.05
N THR A 105 0.49 -8.23 -2.24
CA THR A 105 0.86 -9.59 -2.63
C THR A 105 -0.39 -10.45 -2.86
N GLU A 106 -0.23 -11.58 -3.57
CA GLU A 106 -1.32 -12.53 -3.81
C GLU A 106 -1.99 -13.01 -2.51
N SER A 107 -1.22 -13.30 -1.48
CA SER A 107 -1.75 -13.77 -0.19
C SER A 107 -2.53 -12.69 0.55
N LEU A 108 -2.06 -11.43 0.51
CA LEU A 108 -2.78 -10.30 1.10
C LEU A 108 -4.07 -10.02 0.32
N TRP A 109 -4.03 -10.12 -1.00
CA TRP A 109 -5.21 -9.99 -1.86
C TRP A 109 -6.26 -11.07 -1.58
N GLN A 110 -5.84 -12.34 -1.47
CA GLN A 110 -6.75 -13.43 -1.09
C GLN A 110 -7.37 -13.18 0.29
N ARG A 111 -6.57 -12.72 1.27
CA ARG A 111 -7.10 -12.38 2.59
C ARG A 111 -8.12 -11.24 2.51
N LEU A 112 -7.83 -10.18 1.78
CA LEU A 112 -8.76 -9.05 1.57
C LEU A 112 -10.08 -9.52 0.96
N ASN A 113 -10.05 -10.28 -0.14
CA ASN A 113 -11.27 -10.78 -0.80
C ASN A 113 -12.05 -11.80 0.02
N SER A 114 -11.42 -12.49 0.96
CA SER A 114 -12.10 -13.43 1.84
C SER A 114 -12.95 -12.76 2.93
N GLN A 115 -12.65 -11.50 3.26
CA GLN A 115 -13.22 -10.80 4.41
C GLN A 115 -13.96 -9.51 4.01
N ILE A 116 -13.39 -8.74 3.08
CA ILE A 116 -13.88 -7.42 2.66
C ILE A 116 -14.75 -7.57 1.42
N LYS A 117 -15.95 -6.98 1.47
CA LYS A 117 -16.91 -6.95 0.35
C LYS A 117 -16.66 -5.75 -0.57
N ASP A 118 -16.41 -4.59 0.04
CA ASP A 118 -16.24 -3.32 -0.67
C ASP A 118 -14.83 -2.77 -0.40
N LEU A 119 -13.91 -2.95 -1.37
CA LEU A 119 -12.50 -2.61 -1.22
C LEU A 119 -12.07 -1.51 -2.20
N LEU A 120 -11.37 -0.49 -1.69
CA LEU A 120 -10.86 0.65 -2.46
C LEU A 120 -9.39 0.91 -2.08
N ILE A 121 -8.42 0.71 -2.99
CA ILE A 121 -6.98 0.78 -2.67
C ILE A 121 -6.25 1.91 -3.43
N ARG A 122 -6.36 1.95 -4.76
CA ARG A 122 -5.71 2.97 -5.60
C ARG A 122 -6.35 2.94 -6.99
N LYS A 123 -6.39 4.07 -7.69
CA LYS A 123 -6.72 4.08 -9.12
C LYS A 123 -5.59 3.56 -10.00
N ASP A 124 -4.33 3.72 -9.55
CA ASP A 124 -3.13 3.50 -10.38
C ASP A 124 -2.32 2.25 -9.99
N CYS A 125 -2.86 1.35 -9.18
CA CYS A 125 -2.24 0.02 -8.99
C CYS A 125 -2.55 -0.82 -10.23
N PRO A 126 -1.53 -1.20 -11.04
CA PRO A 126 -1.74 -2.16 -12.12
C PRO A 126 -2.14 -3.48 -11.46
N ASN A 127 -3.33 -3.98 -11.78
CA ASN A 127 -3.95 -5.20 -11.26
C ASN A 127 -4.49 -5.09 -9.83
N SER A 128 -5.51 -4.24 -9.66
CA SER A 128 -6.74 -4.75 -9.04
C SER A 128 -7.17 -5.97 -9.86
N TYR A 129 -6.96 -7.18 -9.35
CA TYR A 129 -7.58 -8.37 -9.93
C TYR A 129 -9.09 -8.16 -9.85
N ASN A 130 -9.64 -7.67 -10.95
CA ASN A 130 -11.01 -7.20 -11.09
C ASN A 130 -12.00 -8.22 -10.50
N ASN A 131 -12.91 -7.74 -9.66
CA ASN A 131 -14.17 -8.43 -9.48
C ASN A 131 -15.28 -7.59 -10.15
N VAL A 132 -15.21 -7.53 -11.48
CA VAL A 132 -16.39 -7.34 -12.31
C VAL A 132 -16.27 -8.40 -13.39
N GLN A 133 -17.11 -9.43 -13.29
CA GLN A 133 -17.49 -10.37 -14.33
C GLN A 133 -16.39 -10.82 -15.31
N LEU A 134 -16.08 -12.11 -15.23
CA LEU A 134 -16.04 -12.94 -16.44
C LEU A 134 -17.35 -12.74 -17.24
N GLU A 135 -17.47 -11.64 -17.98
CA GLU A 135 -18.35 -11.47 -19.14
C GLU A 135 -17.43 -11.23 -20.34
N PHE A 136 -16.89 -12.32 -20.90
CA PHE A 136 -17.32 -12.88 -22.19
C PHE A 136 -16.50 -12.32 -23.37
N ALA A 137 -16.02 -13.24 -24.22
CA ALA A 137 -15.65 -13.04 -25.63
C ALA A 137 -14.46 -12.08 -25.89
N TYR A 138 -13.28 -12.55 -26.32
CA TYR A 138 -13.06 -12.86 -27.74
C TYR A 138 -14.12 -12.25 -28.67
N GLU A 139 -14.01 -10.96 -28.98
CA GLU A 139 -14.05 -10.44 -30.36
C GLU A 139 -13.93 -8.90 -30.37
N ASP A 140 -12.86 -8.47 -31.01
CA ASP A 140 -12.79 -7.37 -32.00
C ASP A 140 -13.42 -6.01 -31.67
N SER A 141 -12.56 -5.01 -31.47
CA SER A 141 -12.60 -3.72 -32.19
C SER A 141 -11.61 -2.74 -31.55
N SER A 142 -10.54 -2.42 -32.29
CA SER A 142 -9.94 -1.07 -32.49
C SER A 142 -10.17 -0.04 -31.36
N ASP A 143 -9.16 0.52 -30.69
CA ASP A 143 -8.01 1.25 -31.22
C ASP A 143 -7.00 1.51 -30.07
N ASP A 144 -5.71 1.56 -30.38
CA ASP A 144 -4.56 1.88 -29.52
C ASP A 144 -4.29 1.01 -28.27
N SER A 145 -3.61 -0.13 -28.47
CA SER A 145 -2.90 -0.84 -27.41
C SER A 145 -1.42 -0.95 -27.75
N TYR A 146 -0.62 -0.08 -27.12
CA TYR A 146 0.81 -0.32 -26.93
C TYR A 146 0.96 -1.61 -26.12
N SER A 147 1.24 -2.71 -26.83
CA SER A 147 1.35 -4.04 -26.26
C SER A 147 2.58 -4.13 -25.37
N TYR A 148 2.37 -4.45 -24.09
CA TYR A 148 3.43 -4.75 -23.12
C TYR A 148 4.38 -5.87 -23.61
N LEU A 149 3.94 -6.71 -24.57
CA LEU A 149 4.75 -7.75 -25.20
C LEU A 149 5.81 -7.21 -26.18
N GLU A 150 5.63 -5.98 -26.70
CA GLU A 150 6.62 -5.34 -27.58
C GLU A 150 7.81 -4.78 -26.77
N TYR A 151 7.58 -4.47 -25.49
CA TYR A 151 8.63 -4.07 -24.56
C TYR A 151 9.53 -5.24 -24.15
N VAL A 152 8.94 -6.44 -24.00
CA VAL A 152 9.68 -7.65 -23.60
C VAL A 152 10.49 -8.22 -24.76
N LYS A 153 10.00 -8.14 -26.00
CA LYS A 153 10.75 -8.57 -27.20
C LYS A 153 11.99 -7.72 -27.50
N LYS A 154 12.04 -6.47 -27.02
CA LYS A 154 13.16 -5.55 -27.24
C LYS A 154 14.39 -5.82 -26.38
N LEU A 155 14.33 -6.77 -25.46
CA LEU A 155 15.47 -7.14 -24.61
C LEU A 155 16.21 -8.39 -25.11
N ASP A 156 15.72 -9.06 -26.16
CA ASP A 156 16.30 -10.31 -26.67
C ASP A 156 17.02 -10.14 -28.03
N ASP A 157 17.12 -8.92 -28.59
CA ASP A 157 17.62 -8.68 -29.97
C ASP A 157 18.87 -7.76 -30.05
N ASP A 158 19.65 -7.57 -28.97
CA ASP A 158 20.94 -6.85 -29.04
C ASP A 158 22.08 -7.72 -28.50
N ASP A 159 22.47 -8.75 -29.25
CA ASP A 159 23.85 -9.26 -29.29
C ASP A 159 23.98 -10.18 -30.51
N ASP A 160 24.36 -9.60 -31.64
CA ASP A 160 25.13 -10.30 -32.69
C ASP A 160 26.07 -9.28 -33.36
N GLU A 161 27.37 -9.44 -33.03
CA GLU A 161 28.57 -9.47 -33.86
C GLU A 161 28.84 -8.29 -34.86
N GLU A 162 30.06 -7.79 -35.10
CA GLU A 162 31.29 -8.47 -35.52
C GLU A 162 32.52 -7.49 -35.45
N GLU A 163 33.72 -8.07 -35.23
CA GLU A 163 35.01 -7.95 -35.96
C GLU A 163 35.58 -6.55 -36.36
N GLU A 164 36.88 -6.26 -36.49
CA GLU A 164 38.15 -7.00 -36.55
C GLU A 164 39.34 -5.99 -36.46
N GLU A 165 40.54 -6.53 -36.21
CA GLU A 165 41.87 -6.13 -36.74
C GLU A 165 42.74 -4.96 -36.20
N GLU A 166 44.04 -5.18 -36.48
CA GLU A 166 45.31 -4.86 -35.82
C GLU A 166 45.90 -3.46 -36.11
N GLU A 167 46.78 -2.96 -35.22
CA GLU A 167 48.22 -2.71 -35.49
C GLU A 167 48.88 -1.81 -34.41
N GLU A 168 50.19 -2.01 -34.30
CA GLU A 168 51.15 -1.63 -33.25
C GLU A 168 51.52 -0.13 -33.21
N GLU A 169 51.94 0.38 -32.05
CA GLU A 169 53.13 1.26 -31.96
C GLU A 169 53.66 1.38 -30.52
N GLU A 170 54.96 1.10 -30.36
CA GLU A 170 55.77 1.20 -29.15
C GLU A 170 55.99 2.66 -28.72
N VAL A 171 56.00 2.94 -27.40
CA VAL A 171 56.89 3.95 -26.81
C VAL A 171 57.38 3.48 -25.43
N GLU A 172 58.67 3.18 -25.34
CA GLU A 172 59.44 3.02 -24.11
C GLU A 172 59.45 4.31 -23.28
N VAL A 173 59.27 4.22 -21.95
CA VAL A 173 59.91 5.12 -20.98
C VAL A 173 60.29 4.32 -19.73
N GLU A 174 61.59 4.03 -19.60
CA GLU A 174 62.37 3.76 -18.37
C GLU A 174 62.05 4.83 -17.29
N GLU A 175 62.13 4.70 -15.98
CA GLU A 175 62.80 3.84 -15.00
C GLU A 175 62.22 4.32 -13.65
N GLU A 176 62.04 3.45 -12.65
CA GLU A 176 62.44 3.80 -11.27
C GLU A 176 62.49 2.54 -10.39
N GLU A 177 63.64 2.43 -9.72
CA GLU A 177 64.17 1.29 -8.97
C GLU A 177 63.28 0.81 -7.83
N PHE A 178 63.19 -0.51 -7.62
CA PHE A 178 63.19 -1.09 -6.27
C PHE A 178 63.87 -2.47 -6.29
N GLY A 179 65.00 -2.57 -5.58
CA GLY A 179 65.92 -3.70 -5.66
C GLY A 179 65.54 -4.92 -4.83
N GLN A 180 66.42 -5.93 -4.87
CA GLN A 180 66.75 -6.81 -3.76
C GLN A 180 67.94 -7.73 -4.11
N SER A 181 68.83 -7.85 -3.10
CA SER A 181 69.87 -8.87 -2.82
C SER A 181 71.07 -9.02 -3.74
#